data_AF-A0A2A2YCA4-F1
#
_entry.id   AF-A0A2A2YCA4-F1
#
_cell.length_a   1.000
_cell.length_b   1.000
_cell.length_c   1.000
_cell.angle_alpha   90.00
_cell.angle_beta   90.00
_cell.angle_gamma   90.00
#
_symmetry.space_group_name_H-M   'P 1'
#
loop_
_entity.id
_entity.type
_entity.pdbx_description
1 polymer ?
#
loop_
_entity_poly.entity_id
_entity_poly.type
_entity_poly.pdbx_seq_one_letter_code
_entity_poly.pdbx_strand_id
1 'polypeptide(L)'
;MHTTGFQLFFSFALLSVLLPACTPQTLDQKTPVATAEMANRSKQSLDTLQTGRALYIAHCGRCHEHQLPASVSSEDWHIVAPGMAWNAGLNQGDERAVLAYLLAATSH
;
A
#
# COMPACT_ATOMS: atom_id res chain seq x y z
N MET A 1 32.71 38.05 -54.18
CA MET A 1 32.46 36.63 -54.54
C MET A 1 33.18 35.76 -53.52
N HIS A 2 32.55 34.65 -53.11
CA HIS A 2 32.92 33.66 -52.07
C HIS A 2 32.46 34.05 -50.63
N THR A 3 31.24 33.67 -50.20
CA THR A 3 30.71 32.36 -49.72
C THR A 3 30.93 32.16 -48.21
N THR A 4 29.93 32.45 -47.38
CA THR A 4 28.99 31.51 -46.73
C THR A 4 29.63 30.53 -45.74
N GLY A 5 29.18 30.59 -44.47
CA GLY A 5 29.45 29.50 -43.52
C GLY A 5 29.19 29.78 -42.05
N PHE A 6 28.22 30.62 -41.67
CA PHE A 6 27.75 30.66 -40.28
C PHE A 6 26.91 29.38 -40.08
N GLN A 7 27.56 28.33 -39.57
CA GLN A 7 26.96 27.06 -39.19
C GLN A 7 25.94 27.30 -38.07
N LEU A 8 24.73 27.70 -38.44
CA LEU A 8 23.55 27.63 -37.59
C LEU A 8 23.16 26.16 -37.45
N PHE A 9 23.85 25.46 -36.55
CA PHE A 9 23.32 24.25 -35.92
C PHE A 9 22.17 24.64 -34.98
N PHE A 10 21.06 25.13 -35.52
CA PHE A 10 19.77 25.13 -34.83
C PHE A 10 19.03 23.85 -35.25
N SER A 11 19.63 22.70 -34.90
CA SER A 11 19.00 21.40 -35.07
C SER A 11 17.97 21.19 -33.96
N PHE A 12 16.73 21.11 -34.40
CA PHE A 12 15.68 20.20 -33.95
C PHE A 12 15.33 20.14 -32.44
N ALA A 13 14.06 20.54 -32.22
CA ALA A 13 13.10 19.85 -31.37
C ALA A 13 13.33 19.88 -29.84
N LEU A 14 12.82 20.95 -29.22
CA LEU A 14 12.37 20.89 -27.82
C LEU A 14 10.83 20.84 -27.78
N LEU A 15 10.24 19.85 -28.44
CA LEU A 15 8.83 19.50 -28.24
C LEU A 15 8.77 18.46 -27.11
N SER A 16 8.95 18.93 -25.87
CA SER A 16 8.78 18.12 -24.67
C SER A 16 7.30 17.72 -24.55
N VAL A 17 6.97 16.54 -25.06
CA VAL A 17 5.65 15.92 -24.89
C VAL A 17 5.44 15.67 -23.40
N LEU A 18 4.57 16.46 -22.78
CA LEU A 18 4.04 16.21 -21.44
C LEU A 18 3.09 15.01 -21.51
N LEU A 19 3.64 13.80 -21.44
CA LEU A 19 2.83 12.61 -21.20
C LEU A 19 2.39 12.63 -19.73
N PRO A 20 1.09 12.70 -19.41
CA PRO A 20 0.63 12.49 -18.05
C PRO A 20 0.98 11.05 -17.67
N ALA A 21 1.96 10.89 -16.79
CA ALA A 21 2.34 9.58 -16.28
C ALA A 21 1.23 9.08 -15.35
N CYS A 22 0.35 8.23 -15.88
CA CYS A 22 -0.50 7.38 -15.06
C CYS A 22 0.39 6.33 -14.38
N THR A 23 1.01 6.67 -13.25
CA THR A 23 1.81 5.72 -12.47
C THR A 23 0.85 4.85 -11.64
N PRO A 24 0.89 3.51 -11.78
CA PRO A 24 0.10 2.62 -10.93
C PRO A 24 0.46 2.84 -9.45
N GLN A 25 -0.56 2.97 -8.60
CA GLN A 25 -0.36 3.07 -7.15
C GLN A 25 0.17 1.74 -6.60
N THR A 26 1.17 1.82 -5.72
CA THR A 26 1.74 0.67 -5.02
C THR A 26 0.80 0.14 -3.94
N LEU A 27 1.02 -1.09 -3.50
CA LEU A 27 0.27 -1.68 -2.38
C LEU A 27 0.38 -0.82 -1.11
N ASP A 28 1.57 -0.34 -0.79
CA ASP A 28 1.79 0.51 0.40
C ASP A 28 0.95 1.79 0.33
N GLN A 29 0.85 2.41 -0.86
CA GLN A 29 0.01 3.60 -1.08
C GLN A 29 -1.49 3.31 -0.95
N LYS A 30 -1.94 2.11 -1.36
CA LYS A 30 -3.35 1.69 -1.24
C LYS A 30 -3.72 1.20 0.16
N THR A 31 -2.73 0.89 0.98
CA THR A 31 -2.92 0.30 2.31
C THR A 31 -3.05 1.41 3.36
N PRO A 32 -4.19 1.53 4.06
CA PRO A 32 -4.42 2.57 5.06
C PRO A 32 -3.27 2.66 6.08
N VAL A 33 -2.77 3.86 6.32
CA VAL A 33 -1.73 4.09 7.33
C VAL A 33 -2.35 3.97 8.73
N ALA A 34 -1.68 3.27 9.64
CA ALA A 34 -2.08 3.24 11.04
C ALA A 34 -1.87 4.63 11.67
N THR A 35 -2.96 5.29 12.07
CA THR A 35 -2.95 6.63 12.67
C THR A 35 -3.46 6.60 14.11
N ALA A 36 -3.17 7.66 14.87
CA ALA A 36 -3.69 7.85 16.22
C ALA A 36 -5.24 7.85 16.24
N GLU A 37 -5.89 8.36 15.19
CA GLU A 37 -7.34 8.30 15.05
C GLU A 37 -7.83 6.85 14.91
N MET A 38 -7.14 6.03 14.11
CA MET A 38 -7.47 4.60 14.01
C MET A 38 -7.33 3.90 15.35
N ALA A 39 -6.26 4.20 16.09
CA ALA A 39 -6.01 3.64 17.42
C ALA A 39 -7.13 4.00 18.40
N ASN A 40 -7.53 5.27 18.43
CA ASN A 40 -8.60 5.76 19.29
C ASN A 40 -9.95 5.07 19.01
N ARG A 41 -10.40 5.06 17.73
CA ARG A 41 -11.70 4.45 17.37
C ARG A 41 -11.75 2.94 17.63
N SER A 42 -10.64 2.25 17.37
CA SER A 42 -10.55 0.79 17.52
C SER A 42 -10.21 0.33 18.94
N LYS A 43 -9.90 1.27 19.85
CA LYS A 43 -9.42 1.01 21.21
C LYS A 43 -8.18 0.10 21.22
N GLN A 44 -7.32 0.24 20.21
CA GLN A 44 -6.03 -0.44 20.10
C GLN A 44 -4.89 0.54 20.32
N SER A 45 -3.71 0.05 20.70
CA SER A 45 -2.53 0.91 20.73
C SER A 45 -2.06 1.23 19.31
N LEU A 46 -1.51 2.43 19.10
CA LEU A 46 -0.94 2.81 17.80
C LEU A 46 0.19 1.85 17.38
N ASP A 47 1.03 1.43 18.33
CA ASP A 47 2.11 0.46 18.11
C ASP A 47 1.59 -0.89 17.59
N THR A 48 0.51 -1.41 18.18
CA THR A 48 -0.14 -2.64 17.71
C THR A 48 -0.63 -2.50 16.27
N LEU A 49 -1.26 -1.36 15.93
CA LEU A 49 -1.75 -1.12 14.57
C LEU A 49 -0.61 -0.94 13.55
N GLN A 50 0.50 -0.30 13.95
CA GLN A 50 1.68 -0.14 13.10
C GLN A 50 2.36 -1.48 12.82
N THR A 51 2.56 -2.29 13.87
CA THR A 51 3.05 -3.67 13.75
C THR A 51 2.14 -4.50 12.84
N GLY A 52 0.82 -4.44 13.06
CA GLY A 52 -0.17 -5.13 12.24
C GLY A 52 -0.14 -4.74 10.77
N ARG A 53 -0.02 -3.44 10.47
CA ARG A 53 0.13 -2.95 9.09
C ARG A 53 1.38 -3.49 8.42
N ALA A 54 2.51 -3.48 9.12
CA ALA A 54 3.79 -3.96 8.58
C ALA A 54 3.71 -5.45 8.23
N LEU A 55 3.15 -6.26 9.14
CA LEU A 55 2.92 -7.69 8.93
C LEU A 55 1.94 -7.95 7.78
N TYR A 56 0.84 -7.20 7.70
CA TYR A 56 -0.13 -7.30 6.62
C TYR A 56 0.54 -7.08 5.25
N ILE A 57 1.29 -5.99 5.09
CA ILE A 57 2.01 -5.68 3.84
C ILE A 57 3.01 -6.79 3.47
N ALA A 58 3.75 -7.30 4.46
CA ALA A 58 4.81 -8.27 4.23
C ALA A 58 4.31 -9.71 4.01
N HIS A 59 3.16 -10.10 4.56
CA HIS A 59 2.73 -11.51 4.62
C HIS A 59 1.46 -11.82 3.81
N CYS A 60 0.43 -10.95 3.82
CA CYS A 60 -0.91 -11.31 3.34
C CYS A 60 -1.04 -11.45 1.81
N GLY A 61 -0.08 -10.96 1.04
CA GLY A 61 -0.05 -11.11 -0.42
C GLY A 61 0.94 -12.15 -0.96
N ARG A 62 1.54 -12.98 -0.08
CA ARG A 62 2.59 -13.93 -0.51
C ARG A 62 2.04 -15.20 -1.16
N CYS A 63 0.81 -15.59 -0.82
CA CYS A 63 0.22 -16.87 -1.24
C CYS A 63 -0.90 -16.71 -2.28
N HIS A 64 -1.58 -15.56 -2.29
CA HIS A 64 -2.64 -15.22 -3.23
C HIS A 64 -2.72 -13.70 -3.37
N GLU A 65 -3.70 -13.21 -4.14
CA GLU A 65 -3.95 -11.78 -4.31
C GLU A 65 -4.09 -11.06 -2.96
N HIS A 66 -3.46 -9.90 -2.86
CA HIS A 66 -3.46 -9.10 -1.64
C HIS A 66 -4.80 -8.36 -1.49
N GLN A 67 -5.66 -8.88 -0.63
CA GLN A 67 -6.97 -8.27 -0.35
C GLN A 67 -6.81 -7.00 0.49
N LEU A 68 -7.34 -5.88 0.01
CA LEU A 68 -7.31 -4.61 0.74
C LEU A 68 -8.25 -4.66 1.96
N PRO A 69 -7.96 -3.94 3.06
CA PRO A 69 -8.80 -4.04 4.26
C PRO A 69 -10.26 -3.66 3.98
N ALA A 70 -10.49 -2.70 3.09
CA ALA A 70 -11.83 -2.25 2.70
C ALA A 70 -12.56 -3.18 1.70
N SER A 71 -11.90 -4.21 1.14
CA SER A 71 -12.54 -5.15 0.19
C SER A 71 -13.21 -6.35 0.86
N VAL A 72 -13.06 -6.50 2.17
CA VAL A 72 -13.60 -7.61 2.98
C VAL A 72 -14.26 -7.01 4.22
N SER A 73 -15.40 -7.59 4.65
CA SER A 73 -16.13 -7.08 5.81
C SER A 73 -15.39 -7.35 7.12
N SER A 74 -15.64 -6.56 8.16
CA SER A 74 -15.03 -6.79 9.48
C SER A 74 -15.39 -8.15 10.06
N GLU A 75 -16.61 -8.66 9.81
CA GLU A 75 -17.04 -9.99 10.24
C GLU A 75 -16.24 -11.09 9.52
N ASP A 76 -16.08 -10.97 8.20
CA ASP A 76 -15.31 -11.93 7.41
C ASP A 76 -13.82 -11.90 7.78
N TRP A 77 -13.26 -10.71 8.05
CA TRP A 77 -11.88 -10.60 8.53
C TRP A 77 -11.67 -11.35 9.84
N HIS A 78 -12.64 -11.27 10.76
CA HIS A 78 -12.57 -11.97 12.05
C HIS A 78 -12.52 -13.49 11.88
N ILE A 79 -13.15 -14.02 10.83
CA ILE A 79 -13.20 -15.46 10.53
C ILE A 79 -11.96 -15.91 9.74
N VAL A 80 -11.57 -15.17 8.71
CA VAL A 80 -10.58 -15.62 7.72
C VAL A 80 -9.15 -15.30 8.16
N ALA A 81 -8.90 -14.13 8.76
CA ALA A 81 -7.54 -13.69 9.05
C ALA A 81 -6.77 -14.64 10.00
N PRO A 82 -7.37 -15.23 11.06
CA PRO A 82 -6.67 -16.20 11.91
C PRO A 82 -6.13 -17.41 11.13
N GLY A 83 -6.96 -18.00 10.26
CA GLY A 83 -6.54 -19.14 9.43
C GLY A 83 -5.44 -18.76 8.44
N MET A 84 -5.53 -17.57 7.84
CA MET A 84 -4.51 -17.07 6.93
C MET A 84 -3.20 -16.72 7.64
N ALA A 85 -3.26 -16.15 8.84
CA ALA A 85 -2.09 -15.84 9.66
C ALA A 85 -1.32 -17.12 10.01
N TRP A 86 -2.04 -18.18 10.41
CA TRP A 86 -1.45 -19.50 10.64
C TRP A 86 -0.79 -20.07 9.38
N ASN A 87 -1.48 -20.05 8.24
CA ASN A 87 -0.93 -20.49 6.95
C ASN A 87 0.31 -19.67 6.53
N ALA A 88 0.35 -18.39 6.89
CA ALA A 88 1.47 -17.49 6.61
C ALA A 88 2.64 -17.62 7.59
N GLY A 89 2.52 -18.50 8.59
CA GLY A 89 3.54 -18.75 9.61
C GLY A 89 3.67 -17.65 10.66
N LEU A 90 2.63 -16.85 10.88
CA LEU A 90 2.60 -15.84 11.93
C LEU A 90 2.38 -16.50 13.29
N ASN A 91 3.04 -15.98 14.33
CA ASN A 91 2.76 -16.39 15.70
C ASN A 91 1.47 -15.70 16.22
N GLN A 92 0.99 -16.12 17.39
CA GLN A 92 -0.26 -15.59 17.97
C GLN A 92 -0.23 -14.09 18.29
N GLY A 93 0.95 -13.51 18.56
CA GLY A 93 1.11 -12.05 18.74
C GLY A 93 0.93 -11.31 17.44
N ASP A 94 1.60 -11.78 16.39
CA ASP A 94 1.56 -11.21 15.04
C ASP A 94 0.15 -11.34 14.43
N GLU A 95 -0.49 -12.49 14.61
CA GLU A 95 -1.89 -12.72 14.20
C GLU A 95 -2.81 -11.66 14.83
N ARG A 96 -2.72 -11.47 16.15
CA ARG A 96 -3.53 -10.48 16.86
C ARG A 96 -3.27 -9.06 16.36
N ALA A 97 -2.00 -8.72 16.07
CA ALA A 97 -1.65 -7.41 15.55
C ALA A 97 -2.22 -7.19 14.14
N VAL A 98 -2.07 -8.17 13.23
CA VAL A 98 -2.64 -8.11 11.87
C VAL A 98 -4.15 -8.00 11.91
N LEU A 99 -4.83 -8.84 12.70
CA LEU A 99 -6.28 -8.79 12.83
C LEU A 99 -6.76 -7.45 13.40
N ALA A 100 -6.09 -6.93 14.44
CA ALA A 100 -6.40 -5.61 15.01
C ALA A 100 -6.28 -4.50 13.96
N TYR A 101 -5.22 -4.54 13.15
CA TYR A 101 -5.03 -3.60 12.04
C TYR A 101 -6.12 -3.71 10.98
N LEU A 102 -6.41 -4.92 10.49
CA LEU A 102 -7.43 -5.17 9.48
C LEU A 102 -8.79 -4.63 9.93
N LEU A 103 -9.24 -5.00 11.13
CA LEU A 103 -10.52 -4.54 11.67
C LEU A 103 -10.57 -3.01 11.82
N ALA A 104 -9.50 -2.39 12.33
CA ALA A 104 -9.43 -0.93 12.46
C ALA A 104 -9.43 -0.22 11.10
N ALA A 105 -8.80 -0.81 10.08
CA ALA A 105 -8.73 -0.26 8.73
C ALA A 105 -10.01 -0.46 7.91
N THR A 106 -10.85 -1.45 8.26
CA THR A 106 -12.16 -1.73 7.64
C THR A 106 -13.29 -0.92 8.26
N SER A 107 -13.25 -0.65 9.56
CA SER A 107 -14.29 0.14 10.26
C SER A 107 -14.18 1.62 9.89
N HIS A 108 -15.13 2.11 9.08
CA HIS A 108 -15.35 3.52 8.75
C HIS A 108 -16.26 4.20 9.77
#